data_AF-A0A950SJJ5-F1
#
_entry.id   AF-A0A950SJJ5-F1
#
_cell.length_a   1.000
_cell.length_b   1.000
_cell.length_c   1.000
_cell.angle_alpha   90.00
_cell.angle_beta   90.00
_cell.angle_gamma   90.00
#
_symmetry.space_group_name_H-M   'P 1'
#
loop_
_entity.id
_entity.type
_entity.pdbx_description
1 polymer ?
#
loop_
_entity_poly.entity_id
_entity_poly.type
_entity_poly.pdbx_seq_one_letter_code
_entity_poly.pdbx_strand_id
1 'polypeptide(L)'
;MLGQITARAEAHTIRLALLYTLADGKRQISPPHLQAALVLSDYAARSAAWALKGATGDPLAEQIHAALLDNPAGLTRSQINQTLQRHQPAGQIDHALHALAQTGRAAPTQVRTSGRPAQLWTATPAPSA
;
A
#
# COMPACT_ATOMS: atom_id res chain seq x y z
N MET A 1 12.83 1.62 -1.93
CA MET A 1 12.24 2.26 -0.73
C MET A 1 12.58 1.51 0.57
N LEU A 2 12.49 0.17 0.63
CA LEU A 2 12.80 -0.61 1.83
C LEU A 2 14.22 -0.37 2.40
N GLY A 3 15.25 -0.28 1.54
CA GLY A 3 16.64 -0.06 1.95
C GLY A 3 16.96 1.29 2.61
N GLN A 4 16.17 2.36 2.32
CA GLN A 4 16.33 3.66 2.98
C GLN A 4 15.64 3.68 4.37
N ILE A 5 14.62 2.84 4.55
CA ILE A 5 13.89 2.67 5.81
C ILE A 5 14.71 1.82 6.78
N THR A 6 15.45 0.82 6.28
CA THR A 6 16.34 -0.02 7.11
C THR A 6 17.70 0.61 7.40
N ALA A 7 18.19 1.54 6.56
CA ALA A 7 19.48 2.23 6.79
C ALA A 7 19.55 3.00 8.13
N ARG A 8 18.39 3.36 8.71
CA ARG A 8 18.31 3.98 10.05
C ARG A 8 17.80 3.04 11.13
N ALA A 9 17.46 1.79 10.78
CA ALA A 9 16.89 0.82 11.72
C ALA A 9 17.87 0.51 12.85
N GLU A 10 19.15 0.35 12.55
CA GLU A 10 20.19 0.10 13.56
C GLU A 10 20.32 1.28 14.54
N ALA A 11 20.39 2.52 14.02
CA ALA A 11 20.44 3.73 14.83
C ALA A 11 19.16 3.97 15.67
N HIS A 12 17.99 3.59 15.16
CA HIS A 12 16.74 3.65 15.93
C HIS A 12 16.66 2.55 17.00
N THR A 13 17.15 1.35 16.70
CA THR A 13 17.18 0.23 17.64
C THR A 13 18.04 0.55 18.86
N ILE A 14 19.21 1.17 18.68
CA ILE A 14 20.07 1.58 19.79
C ILE A 14 19.40 2.67 20.66
N ARG A 15 18.67 3.63 20.05
CA ARG A 15 17.89 4.61 20.82
C ARG A 15 16.78 3.96 21.64
N LEU A 16 16.06 2.99 21.07
CA LEU A 16 15.06 2.21 21.81
C LEU A 16 15.68 1.43 22.96
N ALA A 17 16.84 0.81 22.74
CA ALA A 17 17.57 0.09 23.80
C ALA A 17 18.01 1.02 24.93
N LEU A 18 18.44 2.24 24.61
CA LEU A 18 18.75 3.27 25.61
C LEU A 18 17.49 3.68 26.39
N LEU A 19 16.36 3.90 25.73
CA LEU A 19 15.10 4.22 26.40
C LEU A 19 14.67 3.11 27.37
N TYR A 20 14.73 1.84 26.93
CA TYR A 20 14.46 0.70 27.81
C TYR A 20 15.44 0.59 28.98
N THR A 21 16.71 0.93 28.74
CA THR A 21 17.73 0.95 29.80
C THR A 21 17.42 1.99 30.87
N LEU A 22 17.05 3.21 30.45
CA LEU A 22 16.71 4.30 31.37
C LEU A 22 15.39 4.03 32.09
N ALA A 23 14.40 3.43 31.41
CA ALA A 23 13.14 3.02 32.02
C ALA A 23 13.34 1.96 33.11
N ASP A 24 14.33 1.08 32.97
CA ASP A 24 14.72 0.08 33.97
C ASP A 24 15.68 0.64 35.05
N GLY A 25 15.91 1.96 35.06
CA GLY A 25 16.78 2.65 36.03
C GLY A 25 18.27 2.32 35.90
N LYS A 26 18.68 1.71 34.79
CA LYS A 26 20.07 1.29 34.54
C LYS A 26 20.84 2.36 33.77
N ARG A 27 22.17 2.33 33.92
CA ARG A 27 23.10 3.25 33.23
C ARG A 27 23.88 2.60 32.09
N GLN A 28 23.74 1.29 31.94
CA GLN A 28 24.42 0.51 30.91
C GLN A 28 23.41 -0.33 30.15
N ILE A 29 23.49 -0.29 28.82
CA ILE A 29 22.66 -1.13 27.96
C ILE A 29 23.03 -2.60 28.20
N SER A 30 22.02 -3.42 28.49
CA SER A 30 22.17 -4.84 28.76
C SER A 30 21.47 -5.66 27.66
N PRO A 31 21.81 -6.95 27.49
CA PRO A 31 21.19 -7.79 26.46
C PRO A 31 19.65 -7.78 26.47
N PRO A 32 18.95 -7.80 27.63
CA PRO A 32 17.50 -7.66 27.67
C PRO A 32 16.95 -6.38 27.01
N HIS A 33 17.64 -5.24 27.16
CA HIS A 33 17.18 -3.97 26.58
C HIS A 33 17.36 -3.94 25.05
N LEU A 34 18.46 -4.52 24.56
CA LEU A 34 18.70 -4.70 23.12
C LEU A 34 17.64 -5.64 22.51
N GLN A 35 17.35 -6.75 23.18
CA GLN A 35 16.35 -7.70 22.73
C GLN A 35 14.96 -7.05 22.68
N ALA A 36 14.57 -6.29 23.71
CA ALA A 36 13.31 -5.57 23.71
C ALA A 36 13.21 -4.57 22.55
N ALA A 37 14.28 -3.81 22.29
CA ALA A 37 14.36 -2.89 21.16
C ALA A 37 14.21 -3.57 19.80
N LEU A 38 14.88 -4.71 19.60
CA LEU A 38 14.78 -5.49 18.37
C LEU A 38 13.37 -6.02 18.14
N VAL A 39 12.73 -6.58 19.18
CA VAL A 39 11.35 -7.11 19.08
C VAL A 39 10.36 -5.99 18.74
N LEU A 40 10.48 -4.81 19.39
CA LEU A 40 9.62 -3.68 19.07
C LEU A 40 9.85 -3.20 17.63
N SER A 41 11.10 -3.08 17.19
CA SER A 41 11.43 -2.64 15.84
C SER A 41 10.89 -3.61 14.78
N ASP A 42 11.01 -4.92 15.01
CA ASP A 42 10.44 -5.96 14.14
C ASP A 42 8.91 -5.86 14.09
N TYR A 43 8.26 -5.70 15.24
CA TYR A 43 6.81 -5.51 15.30
C TYR A 43 6.36 -4.26 14.55
N ALA A 44 7.07 -3.14 14.70
CA ALA A 44 6.76 -1.90 13.98
C ALA A 44 6.94 -2.06 12.47
N ALA A 45 7.98 -2.78 12.02
CA ALA A 45 8.20 -3.08 10.61
C ALA A 45 7.08 -3.96 10.02
N ARG A 46 6.68 -5.01 10.74
CA ARG A 46 5.53 -5.85 10.35
C ARG A 46 4.22 -5.07 10.31
N SER A 47 4.01 -4.20 11.28
CA SER A 47 2.82 -3.34 11.36
C SER A 47 2.78 -2.34 10.21
N ALA A 48 3.90 -1.69 9.88
CA ALA A 48 4.00 -0.81 8.73
C ALA A 48 3.76 -1.57 7.43
N ALA A 49 4.36 -2.76 7.26
CA ALA A 49 4.13 -3.60 6.09
C ALA A 49 2.67 -4.03 5.94
N TRP A 50 2.00 -4.35 7.06
CA TRP A 50 0.57 -4.66 7.07
C TRP A 50 -0.30 -3.43 6.74
N ALA A 51 -0.04 -2.28 7.37
CA ALA A 51 -0.81 -1.06 7.16
C ALA A 51 -0.64 -0.50 5.73
N LEU A 52 0.53 -0.70 5.13
CA LEU A 52 0.84 -0.32 3.75
C LEU A 52 0.52 -1.45 2.75
N LYS A 53 -0.01 -2.59 3.20
CA LYS A 53 -0.35 -3.70 2.32
C LYS A 53 -1.44 -3.25 1.35
N GLY A 54 -1.09 -3.20 0.07
CA GLY A 54 -2.00 -2.75 -0.99
C GLY A 54 -1.84 -1.29 -1.38
N ALA A 55 -1.15 -0.44 -0.60
CA ALA A 55 -0.85 0.92 -1.01
C ALA A 55 0.05 0.89 -2.23
N THR A 56 -0.43 1.45 -3.35
CA THR A 56 0.29 1.41 -4.63
C THR A 56 1.44 2.41 -4.65
N GLY A 57 1.42 3.40 -3.74
CA GLY A 57 2.34 4.54 -3.74
C GLY A 57 2.12 5.51 -4.92
N ASP A 58 1.16 5.20 -5.78
CA ASP A 58 0.76 5.96 -6.96
C ASP A 58 -0.56 6.69 -6.66
N PRO A 59 -0.55 8.03 -6.53
CA PRO A 59 -1.75 8.82 -6.27
C PRO A 59 -2.86 8.59 -7.30
N LEU A 60 -2.50 8.31 -8.56
CA LEU A 60 -3.47 8.03 -9.61
C LEU A 60 -4.14 6.67 -9.41
N ALA A 61 -3.38 5.65 -9.01
CA ALA A 61 -3.94 4.35 -8.67
C ALA A 61 -4.91 4.44 -7.49
N GLU A 62 -4.58 5.22 -6.45
CA GLU A 62 -5.49 5.43 -5.32
C GLU A 62 -6.77 6.17 -5.73
N GLN A 63 -6.68 7.18 -6.60
CA GLN A 63 -7.85 7.88 -7.15
C GLN A 63 -8.74 6.95 -7.97
N ILE A 64 -8.15 6.12 -8.84
CA ILE A 64 -8.90 5.13 -9.64
C ILE A 64 -9.56 4.10 -8.72
N HIS A 65 -8.86 3.61 -7.70
CA HIS A 65 -9.43 2.66 -6.75
C HIS A 65 -10.62 3.27 -5.99
N ALA A 66 -10.52 4.52 -5.53
CA ALA A 66 -11.64 5.23 -4.90
C ALA A 66 -12.83 5.35 -5.85
N ALA A 67 -12.61 5.74 -7.11
CA ALA A 67 -13.67 5.80 -8.12
C ALA A 67 -14.33 4.44 -8.37
N LEU A 68 -13.55 3.34 -8.32
CA LEU A 68 -14.07 1.98 -8.45
C LEU A 68 -14.85 1.52 -7.21
N LEU A 69 -14.49 1.96 -6.00
CA LEU A 69 -15.24 1.69 -4.78
C LEU A 69 -16.60 2.41 -4.78
N ASP A 70 -16.62 3.66 -5.26
CA ASP A 70 -17.87 4.43 -5.39
C ASP A 70 -18.80 3.88 -6.49
N ASN A 71 -18.26 3.06 -7.39
CA ASN A 71 -18.98 2.45 -8.51
C ASN A 71 -18.87 0.92 -8.46
N PRO A 72 -19.60 0.24 -7.56
CA PRO A 72 -19.49 -1.21 -7.37
C PRO A 72 -19.89 -2.03 -8.60
N ALA A 73 -20.69 -1.46 -9.51
CA ALA A 73 -21.01 -2.06 -10.81
C ALA A 73 -19.79 -2.11 -11.77
N GLY A 74 -18.69 -1.44 -11.42
CA GLY A 74 -17.49 -1.32 -12.22
C GLY A 74 -17.52 -0.15 -13.19
N LEU A 75 -16.33 0.25 -13.64
CA LEU A 75 -16.13 1.31 -14.62
C LEU A 75 -15.32 0.79 -15.81
N THR A 76 -15.73 1.16 -17.01
CA THR A 76 -14.91 0.97 -18.21
C THR A 76 -13.78 2.00 -18.23
N ARG A 77 -12.71 1.71 -18.98
CA ARG A 77 -11.57 2.63 -19.11
C ARG A 77 -11.96 4.06 -19.53
N SER A 78 -12.95 4.20 -20.41
CA SER A 78 -13.46 5.50 -20.83
C SER A 78 -14.19 6.23 -19.70
N GLN A 79 -14.98 5.52 -18.91
CA GLN A 79 -15.65 6.08 -17.72
C GLN A 79 -14.63 6.49 -16.65
N ILE A 80 -13.61 5.67 -16.40
CA ILE A 80 -12.50 6.03 -15.48
C ILE A 80 -11.83 7.33 -15.93
N ASN A 81 -11.49 7.45 -17.22
CA ASN A 81 -10.91 8.67 -17.77
C ASN A 81 -11.85 9.88 -17.61
N GLN A 82 -13.17 9.68 -17.72
CA GLN A 82 -14.16 10.74 -17.52
C GLN A 82 -14.26 11.18 -16.05
N THR A 83 -14.23 10.24 -15.11
CA THR A 83 -14.20 10.52 -13.66
C THR A 83 -12.97 11.32 -13.26
N LEU A 84 -11.84 11.07 -13.92
CA LEU A 84 -10.58 11.81 -13.76
C LEU A 84 -10.52 13.14 -14.54
N GLN A 85 -11.66 13.64 -15.01
CA GLN A 85 -11.81 14.89 -15.76
C GLN A 85 -10.92 14.98 -17.03
N ARG A 86 -10.52 13.82 -17.61
CA ARG A 86 -9.69 13.71 -18.82
C ARG A 86 -8.29 14.35 -18.75
N HIS A 87 -7.76 14.58 -17.55
CA HIS A 87 -6.44 15.20 -17.41
C HIS A 87 -5.26 14.24 -17.53
N GLN A 88 -5.50 12.93 -17.56
CA GLN A 88 -4.44 11.93 -17.49
C GLN A 88 -4.19 11.23 -18.85
N PRO A 89 -2.93 11.07 -19.27
CA PRO A 89 -2.61 10.35 -20.49
C PRO A 89 -2.97 8.88 -20.36
N ALA A 90 -3.43 8.28 -21.46
CA ALA A 90 -3.98 6.93 -21.49
C ALA A 90 -3.03 5.86 -20.92
N GLY A 91 -1.71 6.01 -21.13
CA GLY A 91 -0.70 5.09 -20.61
C GLY A 91 -0.52 5.14 -19.09
N GLN A 92 -0.75 6.30 -18.44
CA GLN A 92 -0.70 6.39 -16.98
C GLN A 92 -1.89 5.71 -16.32
N ILE A 93 -3.07 5.81 -16.94
CA ILE A 93 -4.27 5.08 -16.49
C ILE A 93 -4.02 3.56 -16.59
N ASP A 94 -3.42 3.09 -17.68
CA ASP A 94 -3.09 1.66 -17.83
C ASP A 94 -2.08 1.19 -16.78
N HIS A 95 -1.04 1.98 -16.54
CA HIS A 95 -0.05 1.68 -15.51
C HIS A 95 -0.69 1.57 -14.12
N ALA A 96 -1.53 2.56 -13.77
CA ALA A 96 -2.24 2.59 -12.49
C ALA A 96 -3.21 1.40 -12.33
N LEU A 97 -3.99 1.07 -13.38
CA LEU A 97 -4.86 -0.10 -13.39
C LEU A 97 -4.10 -1.42 -13.27
N HIS A 98 -2.95 -1.53 -13.93
CA HIS A 98 -2.10 -2.70 -13.82
C HIS A 98 -1.52 -2.85 -12.41
N ALA A 99 -1.09 -1.75 -11.78
CA ALA A 99 -0.59 -1.76 -10.41
C ALA A 99 -1.69 -2.15 -9.39
N LEU A 100 -2.93 -1.68 -9.59
CA LEU A 100 -4.07 -2.13 -8.79
C LEU A 100 -4.40 -3.61 -9.00
N ALA A 101 -4.25 -4.14 -10.22
CA ALA A 101 -4.44 -5.55 -10.50
C ALA A 101 -3.37 -6.42 -9.82
N GLN A 102 -2.09 -6.01 -9.88
CA GLN A 102 -0.98 -6.72 -9.25
C GLN A 102 -1.11 -6.77 -7.71
N THR A 103 -1.67 -5.71 -7.12
CA THR A 103 -1.95 -5.65 -5.67
C THR A 103 -3.27 -6.33 -5.29
N GLY A 104 -4.00 -6.88 -6.26
CA GLY A 104 -5.28 -7.56 -6.05
C GLY A 104 -6.43 -6.63 -5.67
N ARG A 105 -6.29 -5.31 -5.84
CA ARG A 105 -7.25 -4.28 -5.44
C ARG A 105 -8.26 -3.91 -6.53
N ALA A 106 -7.98 -4.27 -7.78
CA ALA A 106 -8.94 -4.16 -8.87
C ALA A 106 -8.81 -5.35 -9.82
N ALA A 107 -9.91 -5.73 -10.46
CA ALA A 107 -9.93 -6.82 -11.43
C ALA A 107 -10.58 -6.38 -12.75
N PRO A 108 -10.00 -6.74 -13.91
CA PRO A 108 -10.64 -6.55 -15.20
C PRO A 108 -11.57 -7.71 -15.52
N THR A 109 -12.80 -7.39 -15.93
CA THR A 109 -13.77 -8.34 -16.51
C THR A 109 -14.08 -7.92 -17.94
N GLN A 110 -14.12 -8.88 -18.87
CA GLN A 110 -14.49 -8.62 -20.25
C GLN A 110 -16.02 -8.54 -20.35
N VAL A 111 -16.53 -7.44 -20.92
CA VAL A 111 -17.97 -7.25 -21.12
C VAL A 111 -18.25 -7.12 -22.61
N ARG A 112 -19.26 -7.87 -23.06
CA ARG A 112 -19.76 -7.79 -24.42
C ARG A 112 -20.44 -6.44 -24.60
N THR A 113 -19.95 -5.66 -25.56
CA THR A 113 -20.62 -4.45 -26.02
C THR A 113 -21.20 -4.72 -27.41
N SER A 114 -21.97 -3.79 -27.95
CA SER A 114 -22.44 -3.84 -29.35
C SER A 114 -21.30 -3.78 -30.38
N GLY A 115 -20.05 -3.55 -29.95
CA GLY A 115 -18.84 -3.54 -30.78
C GLY A 115 -17.69 -4.35 -30.16
N ARG A 116 -16.45 -3.81 -30.20
CA ARG A 116 -15.27 -4.44 -29.57
C ARG A 116 -15.53 -4.68 -28.07
N PRO A 117 -15.23 -5.87 -27.52
CA PRO A 117 -15.38 -6.14 -26.09
C PRO A 117 -14.60 -5.11 -25.27
N ALA A 118 -15.26 -4.58 -24.24
CA ALA A 118 -14.68 -3.58 -23.36
C ALA A 118 -14.25 -4.23 -22.04
N GLN A 119 -13.17 -3.71 -21.46
CA GLN A 119 -12.75 -4.06 -20.10
C GLN A 119 -13.53 -3.23 -19.10
N LEU A 120 -14.30 -3.90 -18.25
CA LEU A 120 -14.93 -3.34 -17.07
C LEU A 120 -14.05 -3.65 -15.87
N TRP A 121 -13.64 -2.62 -15.16
CA TRP A 121 -12.81 -2.75 -13.97
C TRP A 121 -13.70 -2.63 -12.74
N THR A 122 -13.51 -3.52 -11.77
CA THR A 122 -14.21 -3.50 -10.48
C THR A 122 -13.21 -3.48 -9.35
N ALA A 123 -13.50 -2.76 -8.27
CA ALA A 123 -12.71 -2.86 -7.05
C ALA A 123 -12.85 -4.27 -6.47
N THR A 124 -11.74 -4.89 -6.10
CA THR A 124 -11.77 -6.13 -5.34
C THR A 124 -11.87 -5.75 -3.87
N PRO A 125 -12.92 -6.13 -3.14
CA PRO A 125 -12.93 -5.92 -1.69
C PRO A 125 -11.74 -6.65 -1.08
N ALA A 126 -11.04 -6.00 -0.14
CA ALA A 126 -9.97 -6.65 0.60
C ALA A 126 -10.52 -7.97 1.17
N PRO A 127 -9.78 -9.09 1.09
CA PRO A 127 -10.24 -10.34 1.66
C PRO A 127 -10.57 -10.10 3.13
N SER A 128 -11.85 -10.29 3.49
CA SER A 128 -12.29 -10.27 4.87
C SER A 128 -11.49 -11.33 5.62
N ALA A 129 -10.63 -10.89 6.54
CA ALA A 129 -9.88 -11.76 7.43
C ALA A 129 -10.80 -12.41 8.47
#